data_AF-A0A3M7H708-F1
#
_entry.id   AF-A0A3M7H708-F1
#
_cell.length_a   1.000
_cell.length_b   1.000
_cell.length_c   1.000
_cell.angle_alpha   90.00
_cell.angle_beta   90.00
_cell.angle_gamma   90.00
#
_symmetry.space_group_name_H-M   'P 1'
#
loop_
_entity.id
_entity.type
_entity.pdbx_description
1 polymer ?
#
loop_
_entity_poly.entity_id
_entity_poly.type
_entity_poly.pdbx_seq_one_letter_code
_entity_poly.pdbx_strand_id
1 'polypeptide(L)'
;GQRYEVRVCWAATQPTAFTIDTFGVQQVFDSPELIQSLATFSENHHFRPDVAEIGRVHSNDRASVLFLRVQAAADYFSTNKTLMRHPPPVDVDIILDPYRGNIFPQSLTLTAGYIVLLAGGAWWLSGTIWKNNHVYSITHLDNLESMDVGQHDGDILSDQPGADQQQRATPQHPFYSLPSELILDIVDLLPPESFINFAFANYPLLHSYGLAPALSRPRVVYITTQTQIPALFPLLNLPPEIMLHVMRNLKPIDIMRFTVANYQDLARQGIAPSLGEETVQQLRNAVRARLAPG
;
A
#
# COMPACT_ATOMS: atom_id res chain seq x y z
N GLY A 1 31.12 25.95 -13.56
CA GLY A 1 31.43 25.13 -12.38
C GLY A 1 30.51 23.94 -12.37
N GLN A 2 31.02 22.77 -12.00
CA GLN A 2 30.20 21.58 -11.77
C GLN A 2 29.55 21.69 -10.38
N ARG A 3 28.25 21.43 -10.27
CA ARG A 3 27.54 21.43 -8.99
C ARG A 3 27.50 20.02 -8.42
N TYR A 4 27.58 19.95 -7.11
CA TYR A 4 27.53 18.70 -6.36
C TYR A 4 26.45 18.81 -5.30
N GLU A 5 25.74 17.71 -5.07
CA GLU A 5 24.94 17.50 -3.88
C GLU A 5 25.84 16.85 -2.83
N VAL A 6 25.92 17.44 -1.64
CA VAL A 6 26.58 16.81 -0.50
C VAL A 6 25.49 16.18 0.35
N ARG A 7 25.58 14.86 0.54
CA ARG A 7 24.68 14.12 1.44
C ARG A 7 25.48 13.65 2.65
N VAL A 8 25.01 14.02 3.82
CA VAL A 8 25.57 13.62 5.11
C VAL A 8 24.62 12.60 5.71
N CYS A 9 25.13 11.40 5.98
CA CYS A 9 24.35 10.26 6.45
C CYS A 9 24.83 9.85 7.84
N TRP A 10 23.90 9.50 8.72
CA TRP A 10 24.19 8.98 10.06
C TRP A 10 23.16 7.91 10.44
N ALA A 11 23.45 7.11 11.46
CA ALA A 11 22.55 6.07 11.92
C ALA A 11 21.30 6.64 12.60
N ALA A 12 20.12 6.26 12.14
CA ALA A 12 18.84 6.71 12.71
C ALA A 12 18.64 6.30 14.20
N THR A 13 19.40 5.32 14.68
CA THR A 13 19.38 4.85 16.07
C THR A 13 20.22 5.71 17.01
N GLN A 14 20.98 6.67 16.50
CA GLN A 14 21.79 7.58 17.27
C GLN A 14 21.20 8.99 17.15
N PRO A 15 20.70 9.58 18.26
CA PRO A 15 20.27 10.96 18.22
C PRO A 15 21.52 11.84 18.16
N THR A 16 21.58 12.70 17.14
CA THR A 16 22.79 13.43 16.76
C THR A 16 22.43 14.87 16.45
N ALA A 17 23.06 15.80 17.15
CA ALA A 17 23.10 17.20 16.76
C ALA A 17 24.24 17.39 15.74
N PHE A 18 23.96 18.05 14.62
CA PHE A 18 24.93 18.24 13.56
C PHE A 18 25.02 19.70 13.10
N THR A 19 26.23 20.13 12.75
CA THR A 19 26.50 21.42 12.09
C THR A 19 27.38 21.20 10.86
N ILE A 20 27.08 21.94 9.78
CA ILE A 20 27.76 21.82 8.50
C ILE A 20 28.18 23.22 8.07
N ASP A 21 29.48 23.44 7.95
CA ASP A 21 30.07 24.70 7.53
C ASP A 21 30.93 24.51 6.28
N THR A 22 31.00 25.55 5.46
CA THR A 22 31.88 25.58 4.30
C THR A 22 32.88 26.73 4.41
N PHE A 23 34.14 26.45 4.09
CA PHE A 23 35.23 27.40 4.20
C PHE A 23 35.99 27.51 2.88
N GLY A 24 36.28 28.74 2.47
CA GLY A 24 37.20 29.00 1.39
C GLY A 24 38.65 28.74 1.83
N VAL A 25 39.54 28.55 0.85
CA VAL A 25 40.97 28.26 1.11
C VAL A 25 41.60 29.30 2.04
N GLN A 26 41.42 30.60 1.76
CA GLN A 26 42.02 31.66 2.60
C GLN A 26 41.47 31.65 4.03
N GLN A 27 40.15 31.47 4.19
CA GLN A 27 39.51 31.45 5.50
C GLN A 27 40.00 30.28 6.38
N VAL A 28 40.33 29.14 5.77
CA VAL A 28 40.97 28.03 6.50
C VAL A 28 42.33 28.47 7.03
N PHE A 29 43.18 29.04 6.16
CA PHE A 29 44.53 29.49 6.54
C PHE A 29 44.55 30.65 7.54
N ASP A 30 43.49 31.44 7.61
CA ASP A 30 43.37 32.53 8.59
C ASP A 30 42.93 32.04 9.99
N SER A 31 42.48 30.78 10.09
CA SER A 31 41.97 30.20 11.35
C SER A 31 42.88 29.08 11.88
N PRO A 32 43.47 29.24 13.07
CA PRO A 32 44.45 28.27 13.60
C PRO A 32 43.84 26.89 13.87
N GLU A 33 42.57 26.84 14.30
CA GLU A 33 41.86 25.58 14.58
C GLU A 33 41.63 24.74 13.31
N LEU A 34 41.26 25.38 12.20
CA LEU A 34 41.03 24.64 10.94
C LEU A 34 42.34 24.14 10.34
N ILE A 35 43.41 24.94 10.38
CA ILE A 35 44.74 24.50 9.93
C ILE A 35 45.22 23.30 10.74
N GLN A 36 45.06 23.34 12.06
CA GLN A 36 45.47 22.23 12.91
C GLN A 36 44.72 20.95 12.55
N SER A 37 43.39 21.04 12.37
CA SER A 37 42.58 19.88 11.95
C SER A 37 43.00 19.32 10.58
N LEU A 38 43.36 20.19 9.63
CA LEU A 38 43.83 19.82 8.31
C LEU A 38 45.21 19.16 8.36
N ALA A 39 46.12 19.68 9.19
CA ALA A 39 47.44 19.10 9.42
C ALA A 39 47.32 17.69 10.02
N THR A 40 46.51 17.53 11.07
CA THR A 40 46.24 16.22 11.69
C THR A 40 45.60 15.24 10.70
N PHE A 41 44.67 15.70 9.86
CA PHE A 41 44.09 14.86 8.81
C PHE A 41 45.15 14.40 7.79
N SER A 42 46.01 15.33 7.33
CA SER A 42 47.08 15.03 6.38
C SER A 42 48.13 14.07 6.94
N GLU A 43 48.43 14.15 8.24
CA GLU A 43 49.36 13.24 8.91
C GLU A 43 48.79 11.83 9.05
N ASN A 44 47.48 11.72 9.34
CA ASN A 44 46.80 10.43 9.50
C ASN A 44 46.46 9.75 8.15
N HIS A 45 46.37 10.51 7.06
CA HIS A 45 46.20 9.98 5.72
C HIS A 45 47.54 9.54 5.11
N HIS A 46 47.98 8.33 5.43
CA HIS A 46 48.96 7.64 4.60
C HIS A 46 48.33 7.33 3.24
N PHE A 47 48.79 8.00 2.19
CA PHE A 47 48.42 7.70 0.80
C PHE A 47 48.63 6.20 0.53
N ARG A 48 47.56 5.42 0.52
CA ARG A 48 47.57 4.04 0.02
C ARG A 48 47.56 4.13 -1.51
N PRO A 49 48.62 3.70 -2.21
CA PRO A 49 48.78 3.95 -3.64
C PRO A 49 47.75 3.25 -4.53
N ASP A 50 46.93 2.33 -3.98
CA ASP A 50 45.92 1.55 -4.72
C ASP A 50 44.65 2.32 -5.09
N VAL A 51 44.40 3.52 -4.53
CA VAL A 51 43.16 4.29 -4.81
C VAL A 51 43.41 5.47 -5.76
N ALA A 52 44.64 5.64 -6.25
CA ALA A 52 45.04 6.74 -7.12
C ALA A 52 44.40 6.69 -8.54
N GLU A 53 43.69 5.63 -8.90
CA GLU A 53 43.06 5.49 -10.22
C GLU A 53 41.60 6.00 -10.29
N ILE A 54 40.92 6.23 -9.15
CA ILE A 54 39.48 6.59 -9.15
C ILE A 54 39.22 8.11 -9.20
N GLY A 55 40.25 8.95 -9.14
CA GLY A 55 40.04 10.39 -9.01
C GLY A 55 41.16 11.24 -9.57
N ARG A 56 41.52 11.08 -10.86
CA ARG A 56 42.07 12.21 -11.59
C ARG A 56 40.96 13.25 -11.74
N VAL A 57 40.77 14.04 -10.68
CA VAL A 57 40.13 15.35 -10.76
C VAL A 57 40.82 16.03 -11.93
N HIS A 58 40.09 16.17 -13.05
CA HIS A 58 40.61 16.89 -14.19
C HIS A 58 40.86 18.30 -13.70
N SER A 59 42.13 18.61 -13.45
CA SER A 59 42.62 19.95 -13.15
C SER A 59 42.41 20.82 -14.38
N ASN A 60 41.16 21.20 -14.63
CA ASN A 60 40.87 22.42 -15.33
C ASN A 60 41.20 23.52 -14.32
N ASP A 61 42.11 24.43 -14.68
CA ASP A 61 42.70 25.50 -13.86
C ASP A 61 41.70 26.55 -13.29
N ARG A 62 40.40 26.20 -13.22
CA ARG A 62 39.30 27.02 -12.70
C ARG A 62 38.40 26.25 -11.72
N ALA A 63 38.92 25.24 -11.04
CA ALA A 63 38.21 24.56 -9.97
C ALA A 63 38.35 25.36 -8.66
N SER A 64 37.24 25.85 -8.11
CA SER A 64 37.20 26.45 -6.78
C SER A 64 37.26 25.36 -5.73
N VAL A 65 38.33 25.32 -4.94
CA VAL A 65 38.47 24.42 -3.79
C VAL A 65 37.69 24.99 -2.61
N LEU A 66 36.78 24.19 -2.04
CA LEU A 66 36.00 24.52 -0.87
C LEU A 66 36.21 23.41 0.17
N PHE A 67 36.48 23.79 1.41
CA PHE A 67 36.58 22.85 2.53
C PHE A 67 35.22 22.73 3.21
N LEU A 68 34.82 21.49 3.51
CA LEU A 68 33.59 21.17 4.24
C LEU A 68 33.97 20.73 5.65
N ARG A 69 33.39 21.36 6.66
CA ARG A 69 33.48 20.92 8.05
C ARG A 69 32.13 20.36 8.48
N VAL A 70 32.13 19.12 8.95
CA VAL A 70 30.96 18.49 9.56
C VAL A 70 31.30 18.24 11.02
N GLN A 71 30.49 18.76 11.95
CA GLN A 71 30.59 18.44 13.36
C GLN A 71 29.32 17.68 13.75
N ALA A 72 29.51 16.55 14.41
CA ALA A 72 28.44 15.73 14.93
C ALA A 72 28.68 15.49 16.42
N ALA A 73 27.63 15.64 17.22
CA ALA A 73 27.64 15.35 18.64
C ALA A 73 26.44 14.47 18.97
N ALA A 74 26.64 13.42 19.77
CA ALA A 74 25.50 12.62 20.24
C ALA A 74 24.69 13.45 21.24
N ASP A 75 23.37 13.51 21.03
CA ASP A 75 22.45 14.24 21.89
C ASP A 75 21.34 13.29 22.36
N TYR A 76 21.57 12.56 23.45
CA TYR A 76 20.58 11.66 24.03
C TYR A 76 20.28 11.98 25.49
N PHE A 77 19.00 11.87 25.84
CA PHE A 77 18.55 11.86 27.23
C PHE A 77 18.50 10.42 27.75
N SER A 78 19.29 10.13 28.77
CA SER A 78 19.33 8.81 29.41
C SER A 78 19.25 8.92 30.92
N THR A 79 18.74 7.88 31.58
CA THR A 79 18.78 7.78 33.05
C THR A 79 20.22 7.64 33.57
N ASN A 80 21.14 7.18 32.72
CA ASN A 80 22.56 7.10 33.03
C ASN A 80 23.26 8.44 32.75
N LYS A 81 23.49 9.22 33.82
CA LYS A 81 24.14 10.55 33.76
C LYS A 81 25.57 10.52 33.21
N THR A 82 26.28 9.40 33.32
CA THR A 82 27.66 9.28 32.82
C THR A 82 27.68 9.24 31.30
N LEU A 83 26.74 8.50 30.70
CA LEU A 83 26.56 8.45 29.25
C LEU A 83 26.17 9.82 28.68
N MET A 84 25.38 10.62 29.40
CA MET A 84 25.03 11.98 28.95
C MET A 84 26.21 12.96 29.03
N ARG A 85 27.16 12.75 29.96
CA ARG A 85 28.31 13.65 30.14
C ARG A 85 29.47 13.34 29.19
N HIS A 86 29.61 12.08 28.79
CA HIS A 86 30.68 11.62 27.90
C HIS A 86 30.07 10.72 26.82
N PRO A 87 29.41 11.31 25.81
CA PRO A 87 28.84 10.53 24.75
C PRO A 87 29.91 9.82 23.91
N PRO A 88 29.61 8.61 23.38
CA PRO A 88 30.48 7.99 22.40
C PRO A 88 30.53 8.84 21.12
N PRO A 89 31.63 8.76 20.34
CA PRO A 89 31.71 9.39 19.03
C PRO A 89 30.59 8.92 18.10
N VAL A 90 30.12 9.82 17.24
CA VAL A 90 29.10 9.52 16.22
C VAL A 90 29.79 9.41 14.86
N ASP A 91 29.54 8.29 14.18
CA ASP A 91 30.04 8.06 12.83
C ASP A 91 29.13 8.73 11.80
N VAL A 92 29.75 9.41 10.83
CA VAL A 92 29.06 10.14 9.77
C VAL A 92 29.68 9.80 8.42
N ASP A 93 28.82 9.41 7.48
CA ASP A 93 29.22 9.12 6.10
C ASP A 93 28.90 10.32 5.20
N ILE A 94 29.84 10.68 4.31
CA ILE A 94 29.68 11.79 3.37
C ILE A 94 29.70 11.26 1.94
N ILE A 95 28.67 11.61 1.18
CA ILE A 95 28.54 11.26 -0.24
C ILE A 95 28.49 12.55 -1.06
N LEU A 96 29.36 12.66 -2.06
CA LEU A 96 29.31 13.72 -3.08
C LEU A 96 28.68 13.18 -4.36
N ASP A 97 27.53 13.72 -4.75
CA ASP A 97 26.84 13.34 -5.98
C ASP A 97 26.90 14.47 -7.02
N PRO A 98 27.55 14.29 -8.19
CA PRO A 98 27.59 15.30 -9.22
C PRO A 98 26.22 15.49 -9.90
N TYR A 99 25.85 16.74 -10.18
CA TYR A 99 24.68 17.03 -11.01
C TYR A 99 24.98 16.78 -12.49
N ARG A 100 24.14 15.99 -13.17
CA ARG A 100 24.12 15.94 -14.64
C ARG A 100 23.23 17.04 -15.19
N GLY A 101 23.78 17.85 -16.10
CA GLY A 101 23.05 18.91 -16.79
C GLY A 101 22.53 20.02 -15.87
N ASN A 102 23.05 20.18 -14.64
CA ASN A 102 22.62 21.17 -13.65
C ASN A 102 21.15 21.05 -13.19
N ILE A 103 20.47 19.93 -13.50
CA ILE A 103 19.05 19.74 -13.17
C ILE A 103 18.87 18.61 -12.14
N PHE A 104 19.54 17.46 -12.32
CA PHE A 104 19.39 16.32 -11.42
C PHE A 104 20.72 15.72 -10.96
N PRO A 105 20.80 15.22 -9.71
CA PRO A 105 21.94 14.44 -9.24
C PRO A 105 22.07 13.14 -10.04
N GLN A 106 23.30 12.71 -10.29
CA GLN A 106 23.58 11.59 -11.18
C GLN A 106 22.98 10.27 -10.64
N SER A 107 23.00 10.04 -9.32
CA SER A 107 22.40 8.83 -8.74
C SER A 107 20.88 8.74 -8.95
N LEU A 108 20.18 9.88 -8.98
CA LEU A 108 18.73 9.94 -9.16
C LEU A 108 18.31 9.76 -10.63
N THR A 109 19.25 9.92 -11.57
CA THR A 109 18.93 9.84 -13.00
C THR A 109 18.43 8.45 -13.39
N LEU A 110 19.02 7.40 -12.81
CA LEU A 110 18.64 6.01 -13.10
C LEU A 110 17.26 5.67 -12.51
N THR A 111 16.99 6.08 -11.27
CA THR A 111 15.68 5.89 -10.64
C THR A 111 14.58 6.68 -11.34
N ALA A 112 14.85 7.94 -11.73
CA ALA A 112 13.90 8.72 -12.52
C ALA A 112 13.60 8.06 -13.87
N GLY A 113 14.64 7.57 -14.58
CA GLY A 113 14.47 6.83 -15.83
C GLY A 113 13.64 5.56 -15.65
N TYR A 114 13.87 4.81 -14.57
CA TYR A 114 13.08 3.63 -14.23
C TYR A 114 11.61 3.96 -13.98
N ILE A 115 11.31 5.02 -13.22
CA ILE A 115 9.94 5.47 -12.96
C ILE A 115 9.23 5.86 -14.26
N VAL A 116 9.92 6.58 -15.16
CA VAL A 116 9.37 6.95 -16.46
C VAL A 116 9.05 5.72 -17.31
N LEU A 117 9.94 4.72 -17.31
CA LEU A 117 9.70 3.45 -18.00
C LEU A 117 8.50 2.70 -17.43
N LEU A 118 8.41 2.58 -16.10
CA LEU A 118 7.27 1.95 -15.45
C LEU A 118 5.96 2.69 -15.73
N ALA A 119 5.96 4.01 -15.62
CA ALA A 119 4.77 4.82 -15.87
C ALA A 119 4.32 4.71 -17.33
N GLY A 120 5.25 4.80 -18.27
CA GLY A 120 4.98 4.62 -19.70
C GLY A 120 4.49 3.21 -20.02
N GLY A 121 5.13 2.18 -19.46
CA GLY A 121 4.73 0.79 -19.61
C GLY A 121 3.34 0.52 -19.06
N ALA A 122 3.04 1.02 -17.86
CA ALA A 122 1.73 0.88 -17.22
C ALA A 122 0.64 1.62 -18.00
N TRP A 123 0.92 2.84 -18.49
CA TRP A 123 0.00 3.59 -19.33
C TRP A 123 -0.28 2.86 -20.66
N TRP A 124 0.76 2.33 -21.29
CA TRP A 124 0.62 1.53 -22.51
C TRP A 124 -0.19 0.25 -22.28
N LEU A 125 0.10 -0.51 -21.22
CA LEU A 125 -0.66 -1.70 -20.83
C LEU A 125 -2.12 -1.38 -20.51
N SER A 126 -2.37 -0.28 -19.80
CA SER A 126 -3.73 0.18 -19.50
C SER A 126 -4.49 0.51 -20.78
N GLY A 127 -3.85 1.21 -21.72
CA GLY A 127 -4.43 1.55 -23.02
C GLY A 127 -4.72 0.33 -23.90
N THR A 128 -3.84 -0.68 -23.91
CA THR A 128 -4.07 -1.92 -24.66
C THR A 128 -5.23 -2.73 -24.08
N ILE A 129 -5.31 -2.86 -22.75
CA ILE A 129 -6.43 -3.53 -22.07
C ILE A 129 -7.75 -2.80 -22.35
N TRP A 130 -7.77 -1.47 -22.25
CA TRP A 130 -8.97 -0.68 -22.52
C TRP A 130 -9.49 -0.92 -23.94
N LYS A 131 -8.60 -0.87 -24.94
CA LYS A 131 -8.97 -1.08 -26.35
C LYS A 131 -9.46 -2.52 -26.60
N ASN A 132 -8.83 -3.51 -25.97
CA ASN A 132 -9.20 -4.91 -26.17
C ASN A 132 -10.54 -5.25 -25.50
N ASN A 133 -10.81 -4.71 -24.31
CA ASN A 133 -12.05 -4.99 -23.57
C ASN A 133 -13.29 -4.34 -24.20
N HIS A 134 -13.13 -3.23 -24.95
CA HIS A 134 -14.23 -2.61 -25.69
C HIS A 134 -14.70 -3.47 -26.88
N VAL A 135 -13.81 -4.27 -27.48
CA VAL A 135 -14.16 -5.17 -28.59
C VAL A 135 -14.93 -6.42 -28.11
N TYR A 136 -14.63 -6.92 -26.91
CA TYR A 136 -15.38 -8.05 -26.31
C TYR A 136 -16.78 -7.68 -25.80
N SER A 137 -17.00 -6.43 -25.39
CA SER A 137 -18.34 -5.98 -24.95
C SER A 137 -19.33 -5.84 -26.12
N ILE A 138 -18.87 -5.42 -27.29
CA ILE A 138 -19.76 -5.19 -28.45
C ILE A 138 -20.13 -6.53 -29.11
N THR A 139 -19.21 -7.50 -29.14
CA THR A 139 -19.48 -8.84 -29.72
C THR A 139 -20.38 -9.73 -28.85
N HIS A 140 -20.46 -9.49 -27.54
CA HIS A 140 -21.32 -10.26 -26.63
C HIS A 140 -22.74 -9.68 -26.50
N LEU A 141 -22.95 -8.40 -26.88
CA LEU A 141 -24.28 -7.79 -26.87
C LEU A 141 -25.11 -8.20 -28.09
N ASP A 142 -24.48 -8.34 -29.27
CA ASP A 142 -25.19 -8.78 -30.48
C ASP A 142 -25.66 -10.25 -30.43
N ASN A 143 -24.98 -11.12 -29.65
CA ASN A 143 -25.36 -12.54 -29.51
C ASN A 143 -26.51 -12.79 -28.53
N LEU A 144 -26.84 -11.82 -27.66
CA LEU A 144 -27.93 -11.97 -26.69
C LEU A 144 -29.27 -11.43 -27.18
N GLU A 145 -29.28 -10.62 -28.24
CA GLU A 145 -30.52 -10.08 -28.83
C GLU A 145 -31.13 -11.03 -29.88
N SER A 146 -30.37 -12.01 -30.40
CA SER A 146 -30.84 -12.94 -31.44
C SER A 146 -31.47 -14.24 -30.90
N MET A 147 -31.70 -14.37 -29.60
CA MET A 147 -32.12 -15.65 -28.99
C MET A 147 -33.32 -15.50 -28.05
N ASP A 148 -34.37 -14.81 -28.51
CA ASP A 148 -35.72 -14.98 -27.93
C ASP A 148 -36.85 -14.62 -28.91
N VAL A 149 -37.20 -15.56 -29.81
CA VAL A 149 -38.57 -15.68 -30.35
C VAL A 149 -38.83 -17.17 -30.58
N GLY A 150 -39.39 -17.82 -29.56
CA GLY A 150 -39.80 -19.21 -29.58
C GLY A 150 -41.14 -19.42 -28.89
N GLN A 151 -42.20 -19.16 -29.65
CA GLN A 151 -43.60 -19.55 -29.44
C GLN A 151 -43.82 -20.77 -28.54
N HIS A 152 -44.63 -20.63 -27.48
CA HIS A 152 -45.45 -21.73 -26.97
C HIS A 152 -46.79 -21.20 -26.43
N ASP A 153 -47.82 -21.40 -27.24
CA ASP A 153 -49.24 -21.37 -26.85
C ASP A 153 -49.56 -22.52 -25.90
N GLY A 154 -50.47 -22.28 -24.96
CA GLY A 154 -51.02 -23.29 -24.06
C GLY A 154 -52.08 -22.72 -23.13
N ASP A 155 -53.33 -22.75 -23.60
CA ASP A 155 -54.55 -22.29 -22.93
C ASP A 155 -54.86 -22.98 -21.57
N ILE A 156 -55.25 -22.13 -20.61
CA ILE A 156 -56.41 -22.16 -19.70
C ILE A 156 -56.77 -23.46 -18.92
N LEU A 157 -56.76 -23.38 -17.58
CA LEU A 157 -57.95 -23.69 -16.75
C LEU A 157 -57.89 -23.02 -15.37
N SER A 158 -58.93 -22.23 -15.06
CA SER A 158 -59.20 -21.57 -13.79
C SER A 158 -59.73 -22.54 -12.74
N ASP A 159 -59.29 -22.39 -11.47
CA ASP A 159 -60.19 -22.52 -10.32
C ASP A 159 -59.69 -21.67 -9.13
N GLN A 160 -60.62 -20.97 -8.48
CA GLN A 160 -60.46 -20.04 -7.34
C GLN A 160 -60.63 -20.80 -5.99
N PRO A 161 -60.68 -20.16 -4.81
CA PRO A 161 -59.78 -19.17 -4.19
C PRO A 161 -59.43 -19.54 -2.71
N GLY A 162 -58.41 -18.88 -2.15
CA GLY A 162 -58.30 -18.65 -0.70
C GLY A 162 -57.48 -19.66 0.11
N ALA A 163 -56.32 -19.21 0.60
CA ALA A 163 -55.83 -19.43 1.96
C ALA A 163 -54.45 -18.76 2.07
N ASP A 164 -54.39 -17.75 2.93
CA ASP A 164 -53.21 -17.29 3.66
C ASP A 164 -51.98 -16.84 2.85
N GLN A 165 -51.93 -15.52 2.61
CA GLN A 165 -50.66 -14.79 2.57
C GLN A 165 -49.96 -14.90 3.93
N GLN A 166 -49.41 -16.06 4.25
CA GLN A 166 -48.38 -16.17 5.26
C GLN A 166 -47.09 -15.67 4.58
N GLN A 167 -46.86 -14.36 4.64
CA GLN A 167 -45.50 -13.84 4.53
C GLN A 167 -44.63 -14.70 5.46
N ARG A 168 -43.78 -15.54 4.88
CA ARG A 168 -42.66 -16.15 5.60
C ARG A 168 -41.72 -15.01 5.98
N ALA A 169 -42.07 -14.31 7.06
CA ALA A 169 -41.12 -13.51 7.80
C ALA A 169 -40.09 -14.51 8.33
N THR A 170 -38.94 -14.57 7.68
CA THR A 170 -37.75 -15.18 8.24
C THR A 170 -37.60 -14.63 9.66
N PRO A 171 -37.43 -15.49 10.69
CA PRO A 171 -37.32 -15.03 12.07
C PRO A 171 -36.17 -14.03 12.16
N GLN A 172 -36.50 -12.74 12.29
CA GLN A 172 -35.51 -11.69 12.43
C GLN A 172 -34.96 -11.80 13.85
N HIS A 173 -33.67 -12.11 13.96
CA HIS A 173 -32.98 -12.15 15.23
C HIS A 173 -33.16 -10.81 15.99
N PRO A 174 -33.30 -10.78 17.32
CA PRO A 174 -33.53 -9.53 18.08
C PRO A 174 -32.51 -8.43 17.79
N PHE A 175 -31.30 -8.83 17.37
CA PHE A 175 -30.23 -7.94 16.92
C PHE A 175 -30.63 -6.99 15.78
N TYR A 176 -31.53 -7.40 14.88
CA TYR A 176 -32.00 -6.57 13.77
C TYR A 176 -32.94 -5.43 14.20
N SER A 177 -33.40 -5.44 15.45
CA SER A 177 -34.23 -4.38 16.05
C SER A 177 -33.42 -3.29 16.77
N LEU A 178 -32.10 -3.44 16.86
CA LEU A 178 -31.24 -2.47 17.53
C LEU A 178 -31.10 -1.18 16.70
N PRO A 179 -31.03 -0.01 17.35
CA PRO A 179 -30.61 1.24 16.71
C PRO A 179 -29.27 1.07 15.96
N SER A 180 -29.15 1.72 14.80
CA SER A 180 -27.95 1.66 13.96
C SER A 180 -26.66 2.01 14.71
N GLU A 181 -26.72 2.98 15.63
CA GLU A 181 -25.59 3.42 16.46
C GLU A 181 -25.02 2.28 17.33
N LEU A 182 -25.90 1.46 17.93
CA LEU A 182 -25.45 0.34 18.77
C LEU A 182 -24.86 -0.80 17.95
N ILE A 183 -25.33 -0.99 16.72
CA ILE A 183 -24.77 -1.99 15.80
C ILE A 183 -23.37 -1.56 15.38
N LEU A 184 -23.16 -0.27 15.12
CA LEU A 184 -21.85 0.29 14.79
C LEU A 184 -20.86 0.16 15.96
N ASP A 185 -21.29 0.48 17.19
CA ASP A 185 -20.47 0.31 18.39
C ASP A 185 -20.05 -1.15 18.61
N ILE A 186 -20.98 -2.10 18.39
CA ILE A 186 -20.68 -3.53 18.49
C ILE A 186 -19.66 -3.94 17.43
N VAL A 187 -19.85 -3.47 16.19
CA VAL A 187 -18.94 -3.73 15.06
C VAL A 187 -17.53 -3.19 15.33
N ASP A 188 -17.40 -2.01 15.90
CA ASP A 188 -16.10 -1.39 16.20
C ASP A 188 -15.34 -2.10 17.34
N LEU A 189 -16.05 -2.80 18.22
CA LEU A 189 -15.47 -3.59 19.32
C LEU A 189 -15.10 -5.02 18.92
N LEU A 190 -15.56 -5.50 17.76
CA LEU A 190 -15.32 -6.87 17.31
C LEU A 190 -13.87 -7.03 16.79
N PRO A 191 -13.15 -8.09 17.20
CA PRO A 191 -11.91 -8.48 16.56
C PRO A 191 -12.13 -8.71 15.05
N PRO A 192 -11.12 -8.46 14.19
CA PRO A 192 -11.28 -8.57 12.73
C PRO A 192 -11.86 -9.91 12.27
N GLU A 193 -11.43 -11.03 12.85
CA GLU A 193 -11.94 -12.38 12.53
C GLU A 193 -13.43 -12.53 12.83
N SER A 194 -13.84 -12.11 14.03
CA SER A 194 -15.23 -12.18 14.47
C SER A 194 -16.11 -11.23 13.66
N PHE A 195 -15.59 -10.05 13.34
CA PHE A 195 -16.26 -9.09 12.48
C PHE A 195 -16.50 -9.65 11.07
N ILE A 196 -15.51 -10.30 10.46
CA ILE A 196 -15.67 -10.89 9.11
C ILE A 196 -16.80 -11.92 9.10
N ASN A 197 -16.82 -12.84 10.07
CA ASN A 197 -17.86 -13.86 10.14
C ASN A 197 -19.25 -13.24 10.34
N PHE A 198 -19.34 -12.30 11.29
CA PHE A 198 -20.55 -11.54 11.55
C PHE A 198 -21.03 -10.78 10.30
N ALA A 199 -20.10 -10.17 9.55
CA ALA A 199 -20.39 -9.39 8.37
C ALA A 199 -20.93 -10.23 7.21
N PHE A 200 -20.40 -11.44 7.00
CA PHE A 200 -20.95 -12.34 5.98
C PHE A 200 -22.32 -12.90 6.38
N ALA A 201 -22.52 -13.23 7.66
CA ALA A 201 -23.81 -13.72 8.15
C ALA A 201 -24.92 -12.66 8.08
N ASN A 202 -24.58 -11.37 8.21
CA ASN A 202 -25.52 -10.26 8.23
C ASN A 202 -25.29 -9.30 7.05
N TYR A 203 -24.78 -9.81 5.92
CA TYR A 203 -24.30 -9.01 4.80
C TYR A 203 -25.31 -7.98 4.28
N PRO A 204 -26.62 -8.28 4.11
CA PRO A 204 -27.61 -7.29 3.68
C PRO A 204 -27.71 -6.09 4.62
N LEU A 205 -27.62 -6.32 5.93
CA LEU A 205 -27.70 -5.28 6.95
C LEU A 205 -26.45 -4.40 6.94
N LEU A 206 -25.26 -4.99 6.86
CA LEU A 206 -24.03 -4.22 6.83
C LEU A 206 -23.90 -3.43 5.52
N HIS A 207 -24.42 -3.96 4.42
CA HIS A 207 -24.48 -3.24 3.16
C HIS A 207 -25.41 -2.02 3.24
N SER A 208 -26.61 -2.13 3.86
CA SER A 208 -27.50 -0.98 4.02
C SER A 208 -26.93 0.14 4.89
N TYR A 209 -26.05 -0.19 5.85
CA TYR A 209 -25.35 0.79 6.69
C TYR A 209 -23.99 1.25 6.12
N GLY A 210 -23.62 0.84 4.90
CA GLY A 210 -22.36 1.24 4.27
C GLY A 210 -21.10 0.61 4.86
N LEU A 211 -21.24 -0.47 5.64
CA LEU A 211 -20.15 -1.22 6.28
C LEU A 211 -19.67 -2.41 5.44
N ALA A 212 -20.44 -2.83 4.43
CA ALA A 212 -20.03 -3.85 3.47
C ALA A 212 -20.04 -3.28 2.05
N PRO A 213 -19.03 -3.61 1.21
CA PRO A 213 -18.97 -3.13 -0.17
C PRO A 213 -20.01 -3.84 -1.02
N ALA A 214 -20.58 -3.15 -2.01
CA ALA A 214 -21.50 -3.76 -2.97
C ALA A 214 -20.81 -4.90 -3.76
N LEU A 215 -21.43 -6.07 -3.79
CA LEU A 215 -20.95 -7.21 -4.55
C LEU A 215 -21.52 -7.23 -5.99
N SER A 216 -20.72 -7.72 -6.93
CA SER A 216 -21.15 -8.03 -8.31
C SER A 216 -21.39 -9.53 -8.47
N ARG A 217 -22.18 -9.95 -9.47
CA ARG A 217 -22.37 -11.38 -9.78
C ARG A 217 -21.06 -12.17 -9.92
N PRO A 218 -20.06 -11.71 -10.71
CA PRO A 218 -18.78 -12.42 -10.80
C PRO A 218 -18.03 -12.45 -9.47
N ARG A 219 -18.18 -11.42 -8.62
CA ARG A 219 -17.56 -11.40 -7.29
C ARG A 219 -18.20 -12.39 -6.33
N VAL A 220 -19.53 -12.55 -6.35
CA VAL A 220 -20.22 -13.59 -5.58
C VAL A 220 -19.76 -14.97 -6.05
N VAL A 221 -19.70 -15.22 -7.36
CA VAL A 221 -19.19 -16.49 -7.89
C VAL A 221 -17.75 -16.74 -7.45
N TYR A 222 -16.88 -15.73 -7.47
CA TYR A 222 -15.50 -15.85 -6.97
C TYR A 222 -15.41 -16.25 -5.48
N ILE A 223 -16.29 -15.67 -4.65
CA ILE A 223 -16.36 -15.94 -3.21
C ILE A 223 -16.96 -17.33 -2.93
N THR A 224 -17.99 -17.73 -3.67
CA THR A 224 -18.75 -18.96 -3.41
C THR A 224 -18.14 -20.19 -4.06
N THR A 225 -17.48 -20.00 -5.19
CA THR A 225 -16.84 -21.10 -5.92
C THR A 225 -15.41 -21.20 -5.44
N GLN A 226 -15.06 -22.34 -4.85
CA GLN A 226 -13.70 -22.65 -4.42
C GLN A 226 -12.84 -22.97 -5.66
N THR A 227 -12.62 -21.96 -6.51
CA THR A 227 -11.79 -22.10 -7.68
C THR A 227 -10.32 -21.99 -7.28
N GLN A 228 -9.47 -22.84 -7.85
CA GLN A 228 -8.02 -22.71 -7.74
C GLN A 228 -7.47 -21.64 -8.69
N ILE A 229 -8.14 -20.49 -8.79
CA ILE A 229 -7.59 -19.40 -9.57
C ILE A 229 -6.41 -18.85 -8.76
N PRO A 230 -5.19 -18.82 -9.31
CA PRO A 230 -4.06 -18.19 -8.64
C PRO A 230 -4.44 -16.75 -8.36
N ALA A 231 -4.17 -16.28 -7.14
CA ALA A 231 -4.51 -14.93 -6.71
C ALA A 231 -4.07 -13.91 -7.77
N LEU A 232 -5.00 -13.08 -8.26
CA LEU A 232 -4.67 -11.97 -9.17
C LEU A 232 -3.69 -10.99 -8.51
N PHE A 233 -3.53 -11.08 -7.19
CA PHE A 233 -2.51 -10.42 -6.40
C PHE A 233 -1.80 -11.44 -5.50
N PRO A 234 -0.55 -11.84 -5.80
CA PRO A 234 0.29 -12.65 -4.89
C PRO A 234 0.81 -11.81 -3.70
N LEU A 235 -0.05 -11.00 -3.09
CA LEU A 235 0.36 -10.00 -2.08
C LEU A 235 0.59 -10.60 -0.69
N LEU A 236 0.26 -11.88 -0.45
CA LEU A 236 0.13 -12.40 0.91
C LEU A 236 0.92 -13.68 1.13
N ASN A 237 2.24 -13.59 0.99
CA ASN A 237 3.17 -14.45 1.75
C ASN A 237 3.38 -13.93 3.19
N LEU A 238 2.40 -13.21 3.75
CA LEU A 238 2.46 -12.73 5.12
C LEU A 238 1.87 -13.80 6.06
N PRO A 239 2.52 -14.06 7.21
CA PRO A 239 1.91 -14.87 8.26
C PRO A 239 0.54 -14.29 8.66
N PRO A 240 -0.45 -15.15 8.98
CA PRO A 240 -1.80 -14.72 9.31
C PRO A 240 -1.84 -13.74 10.49
N GLU A 241 -0.89 -13.81 11.42
CA GLU A 241 -0.79 -12.90 12.56
C GLU A 241 -0.52 -11.46 12.13
N ILE A 242 0.35 -11.27 11.14
CA ILE A 242 0.67 -9.96 10.58
C ILE A 242 -0.51 -9.40 9.81
N MET A 243 -1.22 -10.26 9.07
CA MET A 243 -2.45 -9.89 8.38
C MET A 243 -3.49 -9.34 9.36
N LEU A 244 -3.75 -10.09 10.42
CA LEU A 244 -4.72 -9.72 11.44
C LEU A 244 -4.32 -8.44 12.15
N HIS A 245 -3.02 -8.25 12.37
CA HIS A 245 -2.48 -6.99 12.90
C HIS A 245 -2.73 -5.80 11.96
N VAL A 246 -2.55 -5.99 10.65
CA VAL A 246 -2.86 -4.96 9.65
C VAL A 246 -4.37 -4.67 9.65
N MET A 247 -5.20 -5.71 9.61
CA MET A 247 -6.66 -5.59 9.59
C MET A 247 -7.21 -4.93 10.86
N ARG A 248 -6.57 -5.12 12.02
CA ARG A 248 -6.96 -4.47 13.27
C ARG A 248 -6.82 -2.94 13.24
N ASN A 249 -6.00 -2.41 12.33
CA ASN A 249 -5.82 -0.97 12.14
C ASN A 249 -6.72 -0.40 11.02
N LEU A 250 -7.51 -1.25 10.35
CA LEU A 250 -8.41 -0.83 9.28
C LEU A 250 -9.81 -0.53 9.82
N LYS A 251 -10.55 0.33 9.11
CA LYS A 251 -11.97 0.55 9.37
C LYS A 251 -12.78 -0.69 8.94
N PRO A 252 -13.97 -0.95 9.54
CA PRO A 252 -14.81 -2.09 9.20
C PRO A 252 -15.11 -2.24 7.70
N ILE A 253 -15.37 -1.13 7.01
CA ILE A 253 -15.60 -1.13 5.55
C ILE A 253 -14.36 -1.55 4.75
N ASP A 254 -13.16 -1.15 5.21
CA ASP A 254 -11.91 -1.46 4.53
C ASP A 254 -11.48 -2.90 4.81
N ILE A 255 -11.77 -3.41 6.03
CA ILE A 255 -11.70 -4.84 6.34
C ILE A 255 -12.58 -5.62 5.36
N MET A 256 -13.83 -5.22 5.16
CA MET A 256 -14.73 -5.94 4.24
C MET A 256 -14.30 -5.87 2.78
N ARG A 257 -13.81 -4.72 2.31
CA ARG A 257 -13.27 -4.58 0.94
C ARG A 257 -12.06 -5.50 0.74
N PHE A 258 -11.15 -5.50 1.70
CA PHE A 258 -9.97 -6.33 1.67
C PHE A 258 -10.34 -7.82 1.69
N THR A 259 -11.25 -8.22 2.58
CA THR A 259 -11.70 -9.60 2.70
C THR A 259 -12.43 -10.08 1.44
N VAL A 260 -13.29 -9.26 0.85
CA VAL A 260 -14.00 -9.60 -0.41
C VAL A 260 -13.02 -9.74 -1.59
N ALA A 261 -11.95 -8.93 -1.63
CA ALA A 261 -10.96 -8.97 -2.69
C ALA A 261 -10.06 -10.21 -2.61
N ASN A 262 -9.72 -10.67 -1.40
CA ASN A 262 -8.76 -11.76 -1.14
C ASN A 262 -9.41 -12.97 -0.45
N TYR A 263 -10.73 -13.15 -0.62
CA TYR A 263 -11.53 -14.10 0.14
C TYR A 263 -10.98 -15.53 0.08
N GLN A 264 -10.55 -15.98 -1.10
CA GLN A 264 -10.07 -17.35 -1.29
C GLN A 264 -8.79 -17.63 -0.50
N ASP A 265 -7.88 -16.66 -0.40
CA ASP A 265 -6.63 -16.82 0.35
C ASP A 265 -6.88 -16.73 1.87
N LEU A 266 -7.75 -15.82 2.29
CA LEU A 266 -8.16 -15.72 3.69
C LEU A 266 -8.93 -16.96 4.17
N ALA A 267 -9.72 -17.59 3.30
CA ALA A 267 -10.41 -18.84 3.61
C ALA A 267 -9.41 -20.01 3.76
N ARG A 268 -8.33 -20.04 2.96
CA ARG A 268 -7.25 -21.04 3.10
C ARG A 268 -6.48 -20.87 4.41
N GLN A 269 -6.32 -19.64 4.87
CA GLN A 269 -5.67 -19.32 6.15
C GLN A 269 -6.61 -19.47 7.36
N GLY A 270 -7.88 -19.84 7.16
CA GLY A 270 -8.86 -20.01 8.23
C GLY A 270 -9.40 -18.70 8.82
N ILE A 271 -9.15 -17.55 8.16
CA ILE A 271 -9.56 -16.22 8.61
C ILE A 271 -10.96 -15.87 8.08
N ALA A 272 -11.23 -16.17 6.80
CA ALA A 272 -12.57 -15.99 6.24
C ALA A 272 -13.43 -17.23 6.54
N PRO A 273 -14.71 -17.06 6.94
CA PRO A 273 -15.59 -18.17 7.27
C PRO A 273 -15.87 -19.03 6.03
N SER A 274 -16.16 -20.31 6.21
CA SER A 274 -16.80 -21.09 5.15
C SER A 274 -18.25 -20.60 4.98
N LEU A 275 -18.63 -20.27 3.76
CA LEU A 275 -19.99 -19.81 3.48
C LEU A 275 -20.93 -21.01 3.37
N GLY A 276 -21.91 -21.08 4.28
CA GLY A 276 -23.01 -22.04 4.16
C GLY A 276 -23.96 -21.69 3.01
N GLU A 277 -24.72 -22.68 2.53
CA GLU A 277 -25.67 -22.53 1.42
C GLU A 277 -26.66 -21.37 1.63
N GLU A 278 -27.10 -21.16 2.86
CA GLU A 278 -28.01 -20.06 3.21
C GLU A 278 -27.36 -18.68 3.02
N THR A 279 -26.13 -18.50 3.47
CA THR A 279 -25.37 -17.24 3.30
C THR A 279 -25.07 -16.99 1.82
N VAL A 280 -24.73 -18.04 1.06
CA VAL A 280 -24.53 -17.97 -0.39
C VAL A 280 -25.80 -17.48 -1.08
N GLN A 281 -26.95 -18.02 -0.70
CA GLN A 281 -28.23 -17.63 -1.28
C GLN A 281 -28.60 -16.19 -0.92
N GLN A 282 -28.32 -15.74 0.30
CA GLN A 282 -28.49 -14.34 0.71
C GLN A 282 -27.61 -13.38 -0.11
N LEU A 283 -26.34 -13.73 -0.34
CA LEU A 283 -25.44 -12.93 -1.17
C LEU A 283 -25.93 -12.83 -2.62
N ARG A 284 -26.41 -13.94 -3.20
CA ARG A 284 -27.00 -13.96 -4.54
C ARG A 284 -28.27 -13.11 -4.62
N ASN A 285 -29.12 -13.18 -3.60
CA ASN A 285 -30.34 -12.39 -3.51
C ASN A 285 -30.04 -10.89 -3.36
N ALA A 286 -29.03 -10.51 -2.56
CA ALA A 286 -28.60 -9.12 -2.41
C ALA A 286 -28.12 -8.52 -3.75
N VAL A 287 -27.39 -9.29 -4.56
CA VAL A 287 -27.00 -8.87 -5.90
C VAL A 287 -28.19 -8.78 -6.87
N ARG A 288 -29.17 -9.70 -6.75
CA ARG A 288 -30.37 -9.69 -7.59
C ARG A 288 -31.30 -8.52 -7.28
N ALA A 289 -31.50 -8.20 -6.00
CA ALA A 289 -32.33 -7.07 -5.55
C ALA A 289 -31.82 -5.72 -6.07
N ARG A 290 -30.51 -5.59 -6.29
CA ARG A 290 -29.89 -4.41 -6.90
C ARG A 290 -30.14 -4.29 -8.42
N LEU A 291 -30.34 -5.41 -9.11
CA LEU A 291 -30.51 -5.47 -10.56
C LEU A 291 -31.98 -5.44 -11.00
N ALA A 292 -32.92 -5.51 -10.06
CA ALA A 292 -34.32 -5.31 -10.35
C ALA A 292 -34.55 -3.83 -10.68
N PRO A 293 -35.04 -3.48 -11.88
CA PRO A 293 -35.49 -2.12 -12.14
C PRO A 293 -36.70 -1.85 -11.24
N GLY A 294 -36.62 -0.76 -10.47
CA GLY A 294 -37.77 -0.17 -9.80
C GLY A 294 -38.68 0.53 -10.78
#